data_AF-A0A376AFJ3-F1
#
_entry.id   AF-A0A376AFJ3-F1
#
_cell.length_a   1.000
_cell.length_b   1.000
_cell.length_c   1.000
_cell.angle_alpha   90.00
_cell.angle_beta   90.00
_cell.angle_gamma   90.00
#
_symmetry.space_group_name_H-M   'P 1'
#
loop_
_entity.id
_entity.type
_entity.pdbx_description
1 polymer ?
#
loop_
_entity_poly.entity_id
_entity_poly.type
_entity_poly.pdbx_seq_one_letter_code
_entity_poly.pdbx_strand_id
1 'polypeptide(L)' 'MSVLERMIAGVTHAVLYGLLLALPITGTIAMYVTFRIASLHSLLSWMLLVVATTHALAALWHHFWRRDDVLRRMIRNTK' A
#
# COMPACT_ATOMS: atom_id res chain seq x y z
N MET A 1 -6.05 6.75 18.90
CA MET A 1 -4.88 6.49 18.04
C MET A 1 -3.68 7.14 18.68
N SER A 2 -2.65 6.37 19.00
CA SER A 2 -1.40 6.93 19.50
C SER A 2 -0.67 7.67 18.36
N VAL A 3 0.25 8.58 18.71
CA VAL A 3 1.07 9.31 17.73
C VAL A 3 1.83 8.33 16.82
N LEU A 4 2.32 7.22 17.39
CA LEU A 4 3.01 6.16 16.67
C LEU A 4 2.13 5.48 15.63
N GLU A 5 0.89 5.12 15.98
CA GLU A 5 -0.06 4.50 15.04
C GLU A 5 -0.35 5.43 13.86
N ARG A 6 -0.47 6.74 14.11
CA ARG A 6 -0.75 7.73 13.07
C ARG A 6 0.45 7.92 12.14
N MET A 7 1.67 7.92 12.68
CA MET A 7 2.90 7.96 11.88
C MET A 7 3.06 6.71 11.02
N ILE A 8 2.88 5.52 11.62
CA ILE A 8 2.97 4.24 10.89
C ILE A 8 1.94 4.21 9.78
N ALA A 9 0.70 4.61 10.03
CA ALA A 9 -0.33 4.70 8.99
C ALA A 9 0.12 5.65 7.86
N GLY A 10 0.62 6.84 8.18
CA GLY A 10 1.13 7.79 7.17
C GLY A 10 2.25 7.21 6.32
N VAL A 11 3.22 6.54 6.94
CA VAL A 11 4.34 5.87 6.24
C VAL A 11 3.83 4.75 5.35
N THR A 12 2.95 3.88 5.85
CA THR A 12 2.37 2.78 5.07
C THR A 12 1.66 3.30 3.82
N HIS A 13 0.87 4.36 3.92
CA HIS A 13 0.21 4.96 2.75
C HIS A 13 1.21 5.59 1.79
N ALA A 14 2.23 6.29 2.29
CA ALA A 14 3.28 6.86 1.44
C ALA A 14 4.04 5.78 0.65
N VAL A 15 4.37 4.65 1.30
CA VAL A 15 5.00 3.50 0.65
C VAL A 15 4.09 2.90 -0.41
N LEU A 16 2.80 2.70 -0.11
CA LEU A 16 1.83 2.20 -1.09
C LEU A 16 1.73 3.10 -2.32
N TYR A 17 1.64 4.42 -2.14
CA TYR A 17 1.61 5.36 -3.26
C TYR A 17 2.91 5.35 -4.07
N GLY A 18 4.06 5.30 -3.40
CA GLY A 18 5.35 5.18 -4.07
C GLY A 18 5.44 3.92 -4.94
N LEU A 19 5.03 2.77 -4.41
CA LEU A 19 5.02 1.49 -5.14
C LEU A 19 4.02 1.50 -6.30
N LEU A 20 2.82 2.05 -6.09
CA LEU A 20 1.80 2.16 -7.13
C LEU A 20 2.21 3.04 -8.30
N LEU A 21 3.04 4.06 -8.08
CA LEU A 21 3.60 4.90 -9.16
C LEU A 21 4.83 4.25 -9.79
N ALA A 22 5.70 3.62 -9.00
CA ALA A 22 6.92 2.99 -9.48
C ALA A 22 6.66 1.76 -10.37
N LEU A 23 5.58 1.01 -10.12
CA LEU A 23 5.24 -0.19 -10.89
C LEU A 23 4.89 0.09 -12.36
N PRO A 24 3.98 1.04 -12.70
CA PRO A 24 3.74 1.45 -14.07
C PRO A 24 4.99 1.97 -14.77
N ILE A 25 5.81 2.77 -14.08
CA ILE A 25 7.05 3.32 -14.64
C ILE A 25 8.04 2.19 -14.97
N THR A 26 8.29 1.29 -14.02
CA THR A 26 9.21 0.16 -14.25
C THR A 26 8.67 -0.82 -15.28
N GLY A 27 7.36 -1.06 -15.32
CA GLY A 27 6.72 -1.94 -16.30
C GLY A 27 6.76 -1.37 -17.72
N THR A 28 6.47 -0.07 -17.89
CA THR A 28 6.60 0.59 -19.19
C THR A 28 8.04 0.60 -19.68
N ILE A 29 9.01 0.90 -18.81
CA ILE A 29 10.43 0.81 -19.18
C ILE A 29 10.81 -0.63 -19.57
N ALA A 30 10.34 -1.64 -18.82
CA ALA A 30 10.62 -3.04 -19.11
C ALA A 30 10.09 -3.49 -20.48
N MET A 31 8.89 -3.02 -20.86
CA MET A 31 8.21 -3.39 -22.10
C MET A 31 8.70 -2.61 -23.33
N TYR A 32 8.99 -1.32 -23.17
CA TYR A 32 9.26 -0.42 -24.31
C TYR A 32 10.73 0.00 -24.45
N VAL A 33 11.56 -0.12 -23.40
CA VAL A 33 12.94 0.40 -23.40
C VAL A 33 13.97 -0.69 -23.15
N THR A 34 13.87 -1.44 -22.04
CA THR A 34 14.85 -2.47 -21.70
C THR A 34 14.29 -3.53 -20.75
N PHE A 35 14.35 -4.79 -21.17
CA PHE A 35 13.88 -5.93 -20.38
C PHE A 35 14.70 -6.17 -19.10
N ARG A 36 15.90 -5.58 -18.96
CA ARG A 36 16.73 -5.74 -17.75
C ARG A 36 16.05 -5.28 -16.47
N ILE A 37 15.06 -4.38 -16.57
CA ILE A 37 14.29 -3.86 -15.42
C ILE A 37 13.12 -4.79 -15.04
N ALA A 38 12.84 -5.84 -15.82
CA ALA A 38 11.76 -6.78 -15.51
C ALA A 38 11.92 -7.46 -14.14
N SER A 39 13.15 -7.79 -13.73
CA SER A 39 13.42 -8.35 -12.40
C SER A 39 13.09 -7.36 -11.28
N LEU A 40 13.43 -6.09 -11.46
CA LEU A 40 13.08 -5.01 -10.54
C LEU A 40 11.55 -4.83 -10.47
N HIS A 41 10.86 -4.80 -11.61
CA HIS A 41 9.40 -4.73 -11.65
C HIS A 41 8.73 -5.90 -10.91
N SER A 42 9.25 -7.11 -11.10
CA SER A 42 8.79 -8.31 -10.37
C SER A 42 8.98 -8.17 -8.86
N LEU A 43 10.13 -7.65 -8.41
CA LEU A 43 10.39 -7.40 -6.98
C LEU A 43 9.42 -6.36 -6.41
N LEU A 44 9.24 -5.22 -7.09
CA LEU A 44 8.29 -4.19 -6.64
C LEU A 44 6.86 -4.74 -6.57
N SER A 45 6.49 -5.66 -7.47
CA SER A 45 5.15 -6.26 -7.48
C SER A 45 4.93 -7.11 -6.25
N TRP A 46 5.91 -7.95 -5.90
CA TRP A 46 5.88 -8.72 -4.65
C TRP A 46 5.88 -7.85 -3.40
N MET A 47 6.68 -6.77 -3.39
CA MET A 47 6.67 -5.80 -2.30
C MET A 47 5.30 -5.13 -2.13
N LEU A 48 4.68 -4.69 -3.23
CA LEU A 48 3.35 -4.09 -3.19
C LEU A 48 2.33 -5.09 -2.64
N LEU A 49 2.35 -6.35 -3.09
CA LEU A 49 1.45 -7.38 -2.59
C LEU A 49 1.59 -7.55 -1.07
N VAL A 50 2.82 -7.72 -0.56
CA VAL A 50 3.06 -7.89 0.87
C VAL A 50 2.57 -6.68 1.68
N VAL A 51 2.90 -5.46 1.23
CA VAL A 51 2.51 -4.23 1.95
C VAL A 51 0.99 -4.03 1.89
N ALA A 52 0.37 -4.21 0.72
CA ALA A 52 -1.07 -4.05 0.54
C ALA A 52 -1.86 -5.08 1.35
N THR A 53 -1.44 -6.35 1.34
CA THR A 53 -2.07 -7.39 2.16
C THR A 53 -1.91 -7.07 3.64
N THR A 54 -0.71 -6.68 4.09
CA THR A 54 -0.48 -6.29 5.50
C THR A 54 -1.36 -5.11 5.90
N HIS A 55 -1.48 -4.10 5.04
CA HIS A 55 -2.34 -2.94 5.26
C HIS A 55 -3.82 -3.34 5.37
N ALA A 56 -4.30 -4.17 4.45
CA ALA A 56 -5.68 -4.66 4.47
C ALA A 56 -5.96 -5.50 5.72
N LEU A 57 -5.06 -6.42 6.09
CA LEU A 57 -5.16 -7.21 7.32
C LEU A 57 -5.17 -6.33 8.56
N ALA A 58 -4.32 -5.29 8.61
CA ALA A 58 -4.34 -4.33 9.69
C ALA A 58 -5.68 -3.61 9.78
N ALA A 59 -6.22 -3.11 8.65
CA ALA A 59 -7.53 -2.45 8.62
C ALA A 59 -8.66 -3.38 9.10
N LEU A 60 -8.62 -4.66 8.73
CA LEU A 60 -9.58 -5.67 9.21
C LEU A 60 -9.41 -5.98 10.69
N TRP A 61 -8.17 -6.11 11.18
CA TRP A 61 -7.88 -6.32 12.59
C TRP A 61 -8.40 -5.17 13.46
N HIS A 62 -8.16 -3.95 13.00
CA HIS A 62 -8.69 -2.71 13.58
C HIS A 62 -10.23 -2.75 13.64
N HIS A 63 -10.87 -3.14 12.54
CA HIS A 63 -12.33 -3.23 12.46
C HIS A 63 -12.95 -4.32 13.36
N PHE A 64 -12.40 -5.54 13.37
CA PHE A 64 -13.01 -6.67 14.09
C PHE A 64 -12.63 -6.71 15.58
N TRP A 65 -11.37 -6.39 15.91
CA TRP A 65 -10.86 -6.53 17.28
C TRP A 65 -10.96 -5.23 18.07
N ARG A 66 -10.46 -4.12 17.51
CA ARG A 66 -10.53 -2.80 18.15
C ARG A 66 -11.88 -2.10 17.95
N ARG A 67 -12.73 -2.61 17.05
CA ARG A 67 -14.03 -2.01 16.68
C ARG A 67 -13.91 -0.52 16.40
N ASP A 68 -12.82 -0.12 15.75
CA ASP A 68 -12.58 1.27 15.40
C ASP A 68 -13.22 1.63 14.05
N ASP A 69 -13.56 2.91 13.90
CA ASP A 69 -14.21 3.42 12.70
C ASP A 69 -13.23 3.67 11.55
N VAL A 70 -12.00 3.14 11.60
CA VAL A 70 -10.94 3.44 10.62
C VAL A 70 -11.36 3.02 9.22
N LEU A 71 -11.78 1.75 9.09
CA LEU A 71 -12.29 1.22 7.84
C LEU A 71 -13.56 1.98 7.39
N ARG A 72 -14.44 2.33 8.33
CA ARG A 72 -15.65 3.11 8.05
C ARG A 72 -15.33 4.52 7.54
N ARG A 73 -14.26 5.17 8.01
CA ARG A 73 -13.82 6.50 7.53
C ARG A 73 -13.29 6.46 6.10
N MET A 74 -12.70 5.34 5.66
CA MET A 74 -12.27 5.17 4.27
C MET A 74 -13.44 4.92 3.32
N ILE A 75 -14.48 4.22 3.77
CA ILE A 75 -15.61 3.81 2.92
C ILE A 75 -16.76 4.82 2.96
N ARG A 76 -17.03 5.39 4.14
CA ARG A 76 -18.18 6.25 4.41
C ARG A 76 -17.68 7.60 4.92
N ASN A 77 -17.30 8.46 3.99
CA ASN A 77 -16.98 9.86 4.28
C ASN A 77 -18.29 10.66 4.41
N THR A 78 -18.94 10.58 5.57
CA THR A 78 -20.10 11.42 5.87
C THR A 78 -19.61 12.65 6.62
N LYS A 79 -20.00 13.84 6.15
CA LYS A 79 -19.79 15.11 6.87
C LYS A 79 -20.42 15.06 8.25
#